data_AF-A0A9R1NIX2-F1
#
_entry.id   AF-A0A9R1NIX2-F1
#
_cell.length_a   1.000
_cell.length_b   1.000
_cell.length_c   1.000
_cell.angle_alpha   90.00
_cell.angle_beta   90.00
_cell.angle_gamma   90.00
#
_symmetry.space_group_name_H-M   'P 1'
#
loop_
_entity.id
_entity.type
_entity.pdbx_description
1 polymer ?
#
loop_
_entity_poly.entity_id
_entity_poly.type
_entity_poly.pdbx_seq_one_letter_code
_entity_poly.pdbx_strand_id
1 'polypeptide(L)'
;MDAEAGPGAVTTAAHRPPQPRTPYADADRTLRALAAAAEGFGRRAIGGLHGALYHVTSLQDDGHGTLREACRAKEPLWVVFEVSGDIHLHTYLRVSSHKTIDGRGQRVRLTGKGLQLKDCHHVIVCNLQFEAGRGHDVDGIQIKPGSTNIWIDRCSLADYDDGLIDITRQSTDITVSRCHFARHDKTMLIGADPKHVDDRCIRVTIHHCFFDGTRQRHPRLRFGKVHLYNNYTRDWGIYAVCAGVEAQIVSQCNIYEGGHKKTVFKYMPEKVPAFRVSVFQTR
;
A
#
# COMPACT_ATOMS: atom_id res chain seq x y z
N MET A 1 12.82 -53.24 -55.86
CA MET A 1 11.82 -52.18 -56.14
C MET A 1 11.50 -51.56 -54.80
N ASP A 2 12.40 -50.68 -54.38
CA ASP A 2 12.40 -50.05 -53.08
C ASP A 2 11.36 -48.92 -53.09
N ALA A 3 10.41 -48.98 -52.16
CA ALA A 3 9.40 -47.94 -51.97
C ALA A 3 9.93 -46.92 -50.95
N GLU A 4 10.26 -45.72 -51.42
CA GLU A 4 10.60 -44.57 -50.57
C GLU A 4 9.38 -44.12 -49.74
N ALA A 5 9.57 -44.09 -48.41
CA ALA A 5 8.64 -43.45 -47.49
C ALA A 5 8.86 -41.93 -47.51
N GLY A 6 7.83 -41.17 -47.91
CA GLY A 6 7.84 -39.71 -47.89
C GLY A 6 7.91 -39.12 -46.47
N PRO A 7 8.52 -37.95 -46.27
CA PRO A 7 8.69 -37.36 -44.95
C PRO A 7 7.35 -36.87 -44.39
N GLY A 8 7.00 -37.34 -43.19
CA GLY A 8 5.83 -36.92 -42.44
C GLY A 8 5.89 -35.43 -42.10
N ALA A 9 4.81 -34.71 -42.42
CA ALA A 9 4.63 -33.32 -42.05
C ALA A 9 4.53 -33.20 -40.52
N VAL A 10 5.57 -32.65 -39.89
CA VAL A 10 5.53 -32.24 -38.49
C VAL A 10 4.67 -31.00 -38.40
N THR A 11 3.43 -31.15 -37.97
CA THR A 11 2.56 -30.02 -37.62
C THR A 11 3.11 -29.38 -36.35
N THR A 12 3.83 -28.28 -36.49
CA THR A 12 4.23 -27.42 -35.38
C THR A 12 2.97 -26.75 -34.84
N ALA A 13 2.50 -27.19 -33.68
CA ALA A 13 1.45 -26.48 -32.96
C ALA A 13 1.95 -25.06 -32.68
N ALA A 14 1.27 -24.05 -33.24
CA ALA A 14 1.61 -22.66 -33.03
C ALA A 14 1.58 -22.36 -31.52
N HIS A 15 2.75 -22.02 -30.96
CA HIS A 15 2.88 -21.58 -29.58
C HIS A 15 2.16 -20.24 -29.43
N ARG A 16 0.88 -20.29 -29.02
CA ARG A 16 0.12 -19.08 -28.70
C ARG A 16 0.81 -18.40 -27.52
N PRO A 17 1.27 -17.13 -27.64
CA PRO A 17 1.88 -16.45 -26.52
C PRO A 17 0.85 -16.39 -25.37
N PRO A 18 1.28 -16.59 -24.11
CA PRO A 18 0.39 -16.52 -22.97
C PRO A 18 -0.30 -15.15 -22.99
N GLN A 19 -1.63 -15.17 -22.91
CA GLN A 19 -2.41 -13.93 -22.82
C GLN A 19 -1.95 -13.17 -21.57
N PRO A 20 -1.78 -11.85 -21.65
CA PRO A 20 -1.42 -11.06 -20.48
C PRO A 20 -2.51 -11.26 -19.42
N ARG A 21 -2.17 -11.94 -18.32
CA ARG A 21 -3.06 -12.06 -17.17
C ARG A 21 -3.10 -10.70 -16.49
N THR A 22 -4.28 -10.12 -16.35
CA THR A 22 -4.46 -8.93 -15.52
C THR A 22 -3.98 -9.23 -14.10
N PRO A 23 -3.14 -8.36 -13.50
CA PRO A 23 -2.77 -8.49 -12.09
C PRO A 23 -4.01 -8.72 -11.24
N TYR A 24 -3.94 -9.68 -10.31
CA TYR A 24 -5.02 -9.97 -9.35
C TYR A 24 -6.35 -10.46 -9.94
N ALA A 25 -6.36 -10.98 -11.18
CA ALA A 25 -7.57 -11.56 -11.80
C ALA A 25 -8.29 -12.61 -10.93
N ASP A 26 -7.56 -13.24 -10.00
CA ASP A 26 -8.06 -14.33 -9.17
C ASP A 26 -8.35 -13.87 -7.72
N ALA A 27 -7.99 -12.63 -7.36
CA ALA A 27 -7.97 -12.15 -5.97
C ALA A 27 -9.36 -12.04 -5.32
N ASP A 28 -10.42 -12.06 -6.14
CA ASP A 28 -11.81 -12.02 -5.70
C ASP A 28 -12.57 -13.33 -5.98
N ARG A 29 -11.88 -14.40 -6.40
CA ARG A 29 -12.53 -15.71 -6.69
C ARG A 29 -13.07 -16.42 -5.45
N THR A 30 -12.44 -16.20 -4.31
CA THR A 30 -12.89 -16.73 -3.02
C THR A 30 -12.70 -15.67 -1.95
N LEU A 31 -13.37 -15.85 -0.82
CA LEU A 31 -13.23 -14.96 0.33
C LEU A 31 -11.75 -14.77 0.71
N ARG A 32 -10.96 -15.83 0.71
CA ARG A 32 -9.55 -15.78 1.16
C ARG A 32 -8.52 -15.63 0.04
N ALA A 33 -8.96 -15.45 -1.20
CA ALA A 33 -8.06 -15.37 -2.37
C ALA A 33 -7.08 -14.18 -2.34
N LEU A 34 -7.27 -13.20 -1.46
CA LEU A 34 -6.32 -12.09 -1.25
C LEU A 34 -5.06 -12.51 -0.49
N ALA A 35 -5.09 -13.56 0.32
CA ALA A 35 -3.94 -13.93 1.12
C ALA A 35 -2.74 -14.30 0.24
N ALA A 36 -1.57 -13.72 0.53
CA ALA A 36 -0.34 -13.90 -0.25
C ALA A 36 -0.46 -13.58 -1.75
N ALA A 37 -1.49 -12.82 -2.14
CA ALA A 37 -1.72 -12.46 -3.54
C ALA A 37 -1.05 -11.13 -3.94
N ALA A 38 -0.60 -10.33 -2.96
CA ALA A 38 0.10 -9.08 -3.19
C ALA A 38 1.30 -9.27 -4.14
N GLU A 39 1.44 -8.38 -5.13
CA GLU A 39 2.67 -8.23 -5.89
C GLU A 39 3.65 -7.31 -5.15
N GLY A 40 4.92 -7.31 -5.56
CA GLY A 40 5.91 -6.37 -5.04
C GLY A 40 6.54 -6.76 -3.69
N PHE A 41 6.91 -5.75 -2.90
CA PHE A 41 7.60 -5.95 -1.63
C PHE A 41 6.67 -6.49 -0.52
N GLY A 42 5.39 -6.15 -0.53
CA GLY A 42 4.36 -6.66 0.40
C GLY A 42 3.85 -8.07 0.09
N ARG A 43 4.41 -8.77 -0.91
CA ARG A 43 3.90 -10.08 -1.40
C ARG A 43 3.72 -11.19 -0.38
N ARG A 44 4.36 -11.08 0.78
CA ARG A 44 4.25 -12.06 1.89
C ARG A 44 3.13 -11.73 2.87
N ALA A 45 2.33 -10.70 2.63
CA ALA A 45 1.17 -10.40 3.46
C ALA A 45 0.13 -11.55 3.34
N ILE A 46 0.00 -12.36 4.39
CA ILE A 46 -1.02 -13.43 4.46
C ILE A 46 -2.29 -12.98 5.18
N GLY A 47 -2.27 -11.81 5.82
CA GLY A 47 -3.40 -11.31 6.59
C GLY A 47 -3.85 -12.31 7.66
N GLY A 48 -5.16 -12.45 7.81
CA GLY A 48 -5.80 -13.42 8.70
C GLY A 48 -6.06 -14.79 8.07
N LEU A 49 -5.27 -15.23 7.07
CA LEU A 49 -5.51 -16.47 6.30
C LEU A 49 -5.86 -17.69 7.17
N HIS A 50 -5.16 -17.88 8.29
CA HIS A 50 -5.35 -19.02 9.20
C HIS A 50 -6.26 -18.71 10.39
N GLY A 51 -6.89 -17.54 10.38
CA GLY A 51 -7.77 -17.05 11.44
C GLY A 51 -9.25 -17.33 11.18
N ALA A 52 -10.05 -17.23 12.24
CA ALA A 52 -11.51 -17.29 12.14
C ALA A 52 -12.05 -16.13 11.30
N LEU A 53 -13.27 -16.29 10.77
CA LEU A 53 -14.05 -15.16 10.26
C LEU A 53 -14.58 -14.36 11.45
N TYR A 54 -14.40 -13.05 11.38
CA TYR A 54 -15.03 -12.12 12.31
C TYR A 54 -16.00 -11.24 11.51
N HIS A 55 -17.24 -11.17 11.97
CA HIS A 55 -18.30 -10.41 11.32
C HIS A 55 -18.52 -9.11 12.10
N VAL A 56 -18.15 -7.97 11.53
CA VAL A 56 -18.47 -6.65 12.08
C VAL A 56 -19.95 -6.41 11.87
N THR A 57 -20.68 -6.29 12.97
CA THR A 57 -22.13 -6.09 13.02
C THR A 57 -22.52 -4.73 13.60
N SER A 58 -21.55 -3.97 14.11
CA SER A 58 -21.75 -2.65 14.71
C SER A 58 -20.80 -1.61 14.11
N LEU A 59 -21.35 -0.42 13.82
CA LEU A 59 -20.61 0.75 13.35
C LEU A 59 -20.09 1.63 14.50
N GLN A 60 -20.31 1.23 15.76
CA GLN A 60 -19.77 1.92 16.92
C GLN A 60 -18.23 1.83 16.93
N ASP A 61 -17.59 2.81 17.56
CA ASP A 61 -16.13 2.85 17.64
C ASP A 61 -15.54 1.67 18.42
N ASP A 62 -16.20 1.24 19.50
CA ASP A 62 -15.70 0.19 20.41
C ASP A 62 -16.85 -0.68 20.96
N GLY A 63 -16.50 -1.84 21.51
CA GLY A 63 -17.44 -2.81 22.06
C GLY A 63 -17.67 -4.02 21.15
N HIS A 64 -18.58 -4.89 21.58
CA HIS A 64 -18.86 -6.16 20.90
C HIS A 64 -19.37 -5.95 19.46
N GLY A 65 -18.85 -6.74 18.53
CA GLY A 65 -19.25 -6.72 17.11
C GLY A 65 -18.67 -5.55 16.32
N THR A 66 -17.76 -4.76 16.91
CA THR A 66 -17.14 -3.62 16.24
C THR A 66 -15.85 -4.00 15.52
N LEU A 67 -15.46 -3.17 14.54
CA LEU A 67 -14.16 -3.31 13.89
C LEU A 67 -12.99 -3.21 14.90
N ARG A 68 -13.15 -2.42 15.97
CA ARG A 68 -12.09 -2.21 16.97
C ARG A 68 -11.82 -3.42 17.83
N GLU A 69 -12.86 -4.15 18.21
CA GLU A 69 -12.72 -5.45 18.87
C GLU A 69 -11.87 -6.40 18.01
N ALA A 70 -12.24 -6.55 16.73
CA ALA A 70 -11.54 -7.42 15.80
C ALA A 70 -10.07 -7.01 15.55
N CYS A 71 -9.81 -5.72 15.38
CA CYS A 71 -8.45 -5.23 15.12
C CYS A 71 -7.50 -5.42 16.31
N ARG A 72 -8.01 -5.34 17.54
CA ARG A 72 -7.22 -5.50 18.78
C ARG A 72 -6.95 -6.95 19.14
N ALA A 73 -7.82 -7.87 18.72
CA ALA A 73 -7.68 -9.30 18.93
C ALA A 73 -6.26 -9.80 18.61
N LYS A 74 -5.73 -10.70 19.45
CA LYS A 74 -4.35 -11.21 19.29
C LYS A 74 -4.28 -12.31 18.23
N GLU A 75 -5.31 -13.13 18.20
CA GLU A 75 -5.50 -14.21 17.26
C GLU A 75 -5.63 -13.69 15.81
N PRO A 76 -5.20 -14.47 14.82
CA PRO A 76 -5.45 -14.14 13.42
C PRO A 76 -6.96 -14.02 13.14
N LEU A 77 -7.38 -12.99 12.41
CA LEU A 77 -8.78 -12.81 12.01
C LEU A 77 -8.91 -12.35 10.57
N TRP A 78 -9.87 -12.94 9.86
CA TRP A 78 -10.39 -12.43 8.60
C TRP A 78 -11.68 -11.66 8.88
N VAL A 79 -11.57 -10.34 8.91
CA VAL A 79 -12.63 -9.43 9.31
C VAL A 79 -13.44 -9.04 8.10
N VAL A 80 -14.73 -9.35 8.11
CA VAL A 80 -15.74 -8.97 7.11
C VAL A 80 -16.83 -8.11 7.77
N PHE A 81 -17.68 -7.50 6.96
CA PHE A 81 -18.71 -6.58 7.44
C PHE A 81 -20.10 -7.08 7.05
N GLU A 82 -21.01 -7.17 8.03
CA GLU A 82 -22.45 -7.40 7.81
C GLU A 82 -23.20 -6.07 7.62
N VAL A 83 -22.56 -4.96 7.99
CA VAL A 83 -23.13 -3.61 7.93
C VAL A 83 -22.28 -2.70 7.04
N SER A 84 -22.95 -1.90 6.22
CA SER A 84 -22.35 -0.77 5.49
C SER A 84 -22.58 0.51 6.28
N GLY A 85 -21.58 1.39 6.29
CA GLY A 85 -21.73 2.72 6.89
C GLY A 85 -20.41 3.33 7.31
N ASP A 86 -20.55 4.38 8.11
CA ASP A 86 -19.45 5.20 8.56
C ASP A 86 -19.15 4.84 10.01
N ILE A 87 -17.88 4.51 10.31
CA ILE A 87 -17.37 4.22 11.65
C ILE A 87 -16.57 5.45 12.08
N HIS A 88 -17.07 6.17 13.06
CA HIS A 88 -16.39 7.34 13.61
C HIS A 88 -15.39 6.90 14.69
N LEU A 89 -14.09 7.04 14.40
CA LEU A 89 -13.03 6.62 15.30
C LEU A 89 -12.66 7.77 16.25
N HIS A 90 -12.84 7.58 17.56
CA HIS A 90 -12.44 8.59 18.55
C HIS A 90 -10.93 8.58 18.81
N THR A 91 -10.30 7.41 18.65
CA THR A 91 -8.86 7.20 18.77
C THR A 91 -8.34 6.42 17.58
N TYR A 92 -7.03 6.44 17.35
CA TYR A 92 -6.43 5.57 16.35
C TYR A 92 -6.87 4.12 16.53
N LEU A 93 -7.30 3.50 15.44
CA LEU A 93 -7.66 2.09 15.42
C LEU A 93 -6.38 1.27 15.23
N ARG A 94 -5.85 0.77 16.35
CA ARG A 94 -4.66 -0.08 16.34
C ARG A 94 -5.01 -1.45 15.76
N VAL A 95 -4.23 -1.89 14.78
CA VAL A 95 -4.38 -3.21 14.13
C VAL A 95 -3.22 -4.10 14.56
N SER A 96 -3.56 -5.22 15.22
CA SER A 96 -2.61 -6.28 15.58
C SER A 96 -2.17 -7.09 14.35
N SER A 97 -1.13 -7.91 14.49
CA SER A 97 -0.67 -8.81 13.42
C SER A 97 -1.74 -9.79 12.95
N HIS A 98 -1.53 -10.35 11.74
CA HIS A 98 -2.37 -11.39 11.14
C HIS A 98 -3.85 -11.00 11.01
N LYS A 99 -4.08 -9.82 10.45
CA LYS A 99 -5.43 -9.31 10.18
C LYS A 99 -5.64 -9.14 8.69
N THR A 100 -6.77 -9.62 8.20
CA THR A 100 -7.34 -9.10 6.96
C THR A 100 -8.55 -8.26 7.34
N ILE A 101 -8.57 -6.99 6.97
CA ILE A 101 -9.76 -6.14 7.06
C ILE A 101 -10.32 -6.05 5.64
N ASP A 102 -11.41 -6.76 5.39
CA ASP A 102 -11.97 -6.99 4.06
C ASP A 102 -13.32 -6.27 3.92
N GLY A 103 -13.29 -5.07 3.37
CA GLY A 103 -14.49 -4.29 3.09
C GLY A 103 -15.22 -4.69 1.81
N ARG A 104 -14.81 -5.75 1.09
CA ARG A 104 -15.46 -6.11 -0.18
C ARG A 104 -16.94 -6.43 0.02
N GLY A 105 -17.77 -5.97 -0.91
CA GLY A 105 -19.23 -6.12 -0.84
C GLY A 105 -19.94 -5.11 0.08
N GLN A 106 -19.20 -4.29 0.82
CA GLN A 106 -19.77 -3.28 1.72
C GLN A 106 -19.14 -1.91 1.49
N ARG A 107 -19.87 -0.84 1.84
CA ARG A 107 -19.34 0.53 1.90
C ARG A 107 -18.94 0.83 3.34
N VAL A 108 -17.67 0.69 3.66
CA VAL A 108 -17.14 0.98 5.00
C VAL A 108 -16.24 2.21 4.95
N ARG A 109 -16.64 3.27 5.66
CA ARG A 109 -15.86 4.51 5.75
C ARG A 109 -15.39 4.75 7.18
N LEU A 110 -14.10 4.96 7.36
CA LEU A 110 -13.50 5.36 8.64
C LEU A 110 -13.32 6.88 8.65
N THR A 111 -13.78 7.52 9.73
CA THR A 111 -13.69 8.98 9.93
C THR A 111 -13.11 9.34 11.30
N GLY A 112 -12.79 10.61 11.53
CA GLY A 112 -12.26 11.11 12.81
C GLY A 112 -10.77 10.81 12.99
N LYS A 113 -10.41 9.54 13.13
CA LYS A 113 -9.02 9.03 13.17
C LYS A 113 -8.76 8.03 12.04
N GLY A 114 -7.54 7.50 11.99
CA GLY A 114 -7.11 6.51 10.99
C GLY A 114 -6.77 5.15 11.59
N LEU A 115 -6.17 4.29 10.76
CA LEU A 115 -5.54 3.06 11.21
C LEU A 115 -4.12 3.31 11.71
N GLN A 116 -3.73 2.55 12.72
CA GLN A 116 -2.35 2.49 13.20
C GLN A 116 -1.85 1.04 13.22
N LEU A 117 -0.94 0.74 12.29
CA LEU A 117 -0.21 -0.50 12.16
C LEU A 117 1.16 -0.30 12.83
N LYS A 118 1.23 -0.73 14.10
CA LYS A 118 2.36 -0.47 15.00
C LYS A 118 2.93 -1.77 15.51
N ASP A 119 4.20 -2.02 15.16
CA ASP A 119 4.95 -3.22 15.52
C ASP A 119 4.15 -4.50 15.18
N CYS A 120 3.63 -4.54 13.94
CA CYS A 120 2.78 -5.62 13.47
C CYS A 120 3.23 -6.16 12.12
N HIS A 121 2.79 -7.37 11.78
CA HIS A 121 3.12 -8.01 10.53
C HIS A 121 1.98 -8.84 9.96
N HIS A 122 2.03 -9.09 8.65
CA HIS A 122 0.98 -9.80 7.89
C HIS A 122 -0.40 -9.17 8.05
N VAL A 123 -0.54 -7.92 7.64
CA VAL A 123 -1.83 -7.21 7.63
C VAL A 123 -2.24 -6.92 6.19
N ILE A 124 -3.50 -7.21 5.87
CA ILE A 124 -4.14 -6.82 4.61
C ILE A 124 -5.28 -5.88 4.94
N VAL A 125 -5.31 -4.70 4.33
CA VAL A 125 -6.40 -3.74 4.42
C VAL A 125 -6.97 -3.58 3.02
N CYS A 126 -8.25 -3.92 2.85
CA CYS A 126 -8.86 -3.97 1.53
C CYS A 126 -10.23 -3.29 1.49
N ASN A 127 -10.46 -2.50 0.44
CA ASN A 127 -11.77 -1.94 0.09
C ASN A 127 -12.40 -1.08 1.21
N LEU A 128 -11.57 -0.30 1.92
CA LEU A 128 -12.03 0.68 2.91
C LEU A 128 -11.94 2.10 2.36
N GLN A 129 -12.80 2.98 2.89
CA GLN A 129 -12.73 4.42 2.65
C GLN A 129 -12.19 5.12 3.90
N PHE A 130 -11.29 6.07 3.72
CA PHE A 130 -10.71 6.90 4.76
C PHE A 130 -11.00 8.35 4.40
N GLU A 131 -11.79 9.05 5.21
CA GLU A 131 -12.16 10.43 4.94
C GLU A 131 -12.48 11.20 6.22
N ALA A 132 -12.35 12.52 6.18
CA ALA A 132 -12.67 13.41 7.30
C ALA A 132 -11.87 13.10 8.57
N GLY A 133 -10.56 12.91 8.42
CA GLY A 133 -9.63 12.78 9.54
C GLY A 133 -9.31 14.14 10.15
N ARG A 134 -9.46 14.28 11.46
CA ARG A 134 -9.35 15.58 12.15
C ARG A 134 -8.47 15.53 13.41
N GLY A 135 -7.67 16.56 13.57
CA GLY A 135 -6.77 16.80 14.71
C GLY A 135 -5.29 16.75 14.35
N HIS A 136 -4.47 17.14 15.31
CA HIS A 136 -3.01 17.16 15.16
C HIS A 136 -2.45 15.76 14.86
N ASP A 137 -1.55 15.68 13.87
CA ASP A 137 -0.89 14.44 13.39
C ASP A 137 -1.85 13.30 13.01
N VAL A 138 -3.04 13.65 12.48
CA VAL A 138 -4.02 12.65 12.06
C VAL A 138 -3.81 12.28 10.61
N ASP A 139 -3.19 11.12 10.43
CA ASP A 139 -3.08 10.41 9.15
C ASP A 139 -4.18 9.35 8.96
N GLY A 140 -4.51 9.06 7.69
CA GLY A 140 -5.43 7.98 7.32
C GLY A 140 -4.92 6.59 7.71
N ILE A 141 -3.67 6.28 7.37
CA ILE A 141 -3.01 5.02 7.72
C ILE A 141 -1.58 5.32 8.17
N GLN A 142 -1.26 4.98 9.42
CA GLN A 142 0.09 5.01 9.95
C GLN A 142 0.68 3.60 9.99
N ILE A 143 1.84 3.40 9.38
CA ILE A 143 2.61 2.16 9.44
C ILE A 143 3.96 2.46 10.10
N LYS A 144 4.01 2.34 11.44
CA LYS A 144 5.17 2.69 12.27
C LYS A 144 5.07 2.18 13.71
N PRO A 145 6.20 1.77 14.36
CA PRO A 145 7.49 1.41 13.78
C PRO A 145 7.54 -0.08 13.41
N GLY A 146 8.61 -0.50 12.73
CA GLY A 146 9.03 -1.90 12.58
C GLY A 146 8.02 -2.85 11.93
N SER A 147 6.99 -2.32 11.25
CA SER A 147 5.90 -3.14 10.75
C SER A 147 6.21 -3.71 9.37
N THR A 148 5.86 -4.98 9.12
CA THR A 148 6.32 -5.70 7.92
C THR A 148 5.28 -6.58 7.24
N ASN A 149 5.44 -6.80 5.93
CA ASN A 149 4.57 -7.67 5.13
C ASN A 149 3.11 -7.18 5.19
N ILE A 150 2.88 -5.95 4.72
CA ILE A 150 1.58 -5.30 4.74
C ILE A 150 1.10 -5.03 3.31
N TRP A 151 -0.19 -5.22 3.08
CA TRP A 151 -0.83 -4.90 1.82
C TRP A 151 -2.04 -3.98 2.02
N ILE A 152 -1.98 -2.79 1.42
CA ILE A 152 -3.10 -1.84 1.36
C ILE A 152 -3.65 -1.88 -0.07
N ASP A 153 -4.88 -2.36 -0.24
CA ASP A 153 -5.46 -2.60 -1.56
C ASP A 153 -6.84 -2.00 -1.73
N ARG A 154 -7.14 -1.44 -2.91
CA ARG A 154 -8.49 -0.91 -3.25
C ARG A 154 -9.07 0.06 -2.23
N CYS A 155 -8.23 0.76 -1.47
CA CYS A 155 -8.69 1.73 -0.50
C CYS A 155 -8.87 3.11 -1.17
N SER A 156 -9.85 3.88 -0.73
CA SER A 156 -10.00 5.29 -1.09
C SER A 156 -9.61 6.17 0.10
N LEU A 157 -8.71 7.14 -0.10
CA LEU A 157 -8.22 8.00 0.97
C LEU A 157 -8.29 9.47 0.52
N ALA A 158 -8.88 10.32 1.36
CA ALA A 158 -9.02 11.76 1.10
C ALA A 158 -9.19 12.54 2.41
N ASP A 159 -8.94 13.85 2.39
CA ASP A 159 -9.37 14.79 3.44
C ASP A 159 -8.97 14.39 4.88
N TYR A 160 -7.67 14.37 5.14
CA TYR A 160 -7.06 14.31 6.49
C TYR A 160 -6.28 15.60 6.78
N ASP A 161 -6.15 15.95 8.06
CA ASP A 161 -5.44 17.16 8.52
C ASP A 161 -3.90 17.06 8.37
N ASP A 162 -3.30 15.86 8.43
CA ASP A 162 -1.87 15.66 8.13
C ASP A 162 -1.62 14.88 6.83
N GLY A 163 -1.31 13.57 6.88
CA GLY A 163 -1.05 12.73 5.70
C GLY A 163 -2.17 11.72 5.38
N LEU A 164 -2.13 11.08 4.21
CA LEU A 164 -3.01 9.91 3.95
C LEU A 164 -2.34 8.61 4.37
N ILE A 165 -1.10 8.37 3.93
CA ILE A 165 -0.32 7.18 4.30
C ILE A 165 1.08 7.56 4.73
N ASP A 166 1.44 7.17 5.95
CA ASP A 166 2.76 7.41 6.53
C ASP A 166 3.47 6.08 6.83
N ILE A 167 4.57 5.81 6.11
CA ILE A 167 5.40 4.60 6.26
C ILE A 167 6.77 5.03 6.79
N THR A 168 7.04 4.75 8.06
CA THR A 168 8.22 5.31 8.74
C THR A 168 8.82 4.33 9.74
N ARG A 169 9.99 4.68 10.30
CA ARG A 169 10.61 3.98 11.42
C ARG A 169 10.83 2.51 11.12
N GLN A 170 11.57 2.24 10.05
CA GLN A 170 11.99 0.90 9.61
C GLN A 170 10.85 -0.04 9.18
N SER A 171 9.63 0.48 8.99
CA SER A 171 8.52 -0.31 8.45
C SER A 171 8.74 -0.60 6.97
N THR A 172 8.76 -1.88 6.60
CA THR A 172 9.25 -2.34 5.30
C THR A 172 8.41 -3.48 4.75
N ASP A 173 8.63 -3.87 3.48
CA ASP A 173 7.88 -4.93 2.82
C ASP A 173 6.39 -4.64 2.75
N ILE A 174 6.09 -3.51 2.10
CA ILE A 174 4.73 -2.97 1.99
C ILE A 174 4.36 -2.85 0.51
N THR A 175 3.12 -3.22 0.17
CA THR A 175 2.52 -2.95 -1.13
C THR A 175 1.29 -2.07 -0.94
N VAL A 176 1.18 -1.02 -1.76
CA VAL A 176 -0.01 -0.19 -1.91
C VAL A 176 -0.49 -0.34 -3.35
N SER A 177 -1.70 -0.87 -3.54
CA SER A 177 -2.21 -1.16 -4.88
C SER A 177 -3.66 -0.77 -5.08
N ARG A 178 -4.01 -0.38 -6.32
CA ARG A 178 -5.41 -0.05 -6.70
C ARG A 178 -6.10 0.96 -5.78
N CYS A 179 -5.32 1.77 -5.06
CA CYS A 179 -5.87 2.77 -4.15
C CYS A 179 -6.16 4.06 -4.90
N HIS A 180 -7.17 4.78 -4.44
CA HIS A 180 -7.54 6.09 -4.95
C HIS A 180 -7.25 7.16 -3.91
N PHE A 181 -6.46 8.17 -4.27
CA PHE A 181 -6.06 9.27 -3.41
C PHE A 181 -6.59 10.59 -4.00
N ALA A 182 -7.41 11.32 -3.25
CA ALA A 182 -8.04 12.55 -3.74
C ALA A 182 -8.11 13.63 -2.64
N ARG A 183 -8.39 14.88 -3.04
CA ARG A 183 -8.71 16.01 -2.13
C ARG A 183 -7.80 16.10 -0.89
N HIS A 184 -6.50 16.17 -1.09
CA HIS A 184 -5.55 16.18 0.03
C HIS A 184 -4.21 16.84 -0.33
N ASP A 185 -3.52 17.39 0.68
CA ASP A 185 -2.21 18.03 0.50
C ASP A 185 -1.06 17.02 0.50
N LYS A 186 -0.84 16.32 1.61
CA LYS A 186 0.36 15.50 1.87
C LYS A 186 0.08 14.00 1.71
N THR A 187 0.00 13.50 0.47
CA THR A 187 -0.52 12.15 0.21
C THR A 187 0.25 11.00 0.89
N MET A 188 1.51 10.76 0.54
CA MET A 188 2.25 9.60 1.05
C MET A 188 3.69 9.94 1.43
N LEU A 189 3.99 9.87 2.74
CA LEU A 189 5.35 10.04 3.26
C LEU A 189 5.99 8.69 3.56
N ILE A 190 7.19 8.47 3.02
CA ILE A 190 7.99 7.27 3.25
C ILE A 190 9.35 7.71 3.78
N GLY A 191 9.63 7.42 5.05
CA GLY A 191 10.78 7.96 5.78
C GLY A 191 10.59 9.43 6.18
N ALA A 192 10.26 9.67 7.45
CA ALA A 192 9.84 10.99 7.94
C ALA A 192 10.99 11.93 8.31
N ASP A 193 12.09 11.39 8.83
CA ASP A 193 13.20 12.16 9.37
C ASP A 193 14.48 11.94 8.55
N PRO A 194 15.08 12.99 7.95
CA PRO A 194 16.33 12.86 7.19
C PRO A 194 17.55 12.48 8.03
N LYS A 195 17.41 12.33 9.36
CA LYS A 195 18.45 11.83 10.26
C LYS A 195 18.24 10.37 10.68
N HIS A 196 17.10 9.77 10.35
CA HIS A 196 16.79 8.39 10.74
C HIS A 196 17.35 7.39 9.73
N VAL A 197 18.67 7.23 9.79
CA VAL A 197 19.48 6.39 8.88
C VAL A 197 19.05 4.92 8.78
N ASP A 198 18.33 4.41 9.77
CA ASP A 198 17.82 3.04 9.78
C ASP A 198 16.67 2.83 8.79
N ASP A 199 16.03 3.90 8.29
CA ASP A 199 14.98 3.83 7.27
C ASP A 199 15.51 3.35 5.89
N ARG A 200 16.82 3.12 5.73
CA ARG A 200 17.39 2.47 4.53
C ARG A 200 16.82 1.08 4.27
N CYS A 201 16.30 0.40 5.30
CA CYS A 201 15.67 -0.91 5.14
C CYS A 201 14.26 -0.84 4.52
N ILE A 202 13.63 0.34 4.42
CA ILE A 202 12.27 0.51 3.91
C ILE A 202 12.20 0.08 2.44
N ARG A 203 11.24 -0.78 2.11
CA ARG A 203 10.92 -1.23 0.75
C ARG A 203 9.42 -1.17 0.53
N VAL A 204 8.98 -0.38 -0.45
CA VAL A 204 7.55 -0.18 -0.75
C VAL A 204 7.29 -0.33 -2.25
N THR A 205 6.26 -1.07 -2.60
CA THR A 205 5.72 -1.12 -3.97
C THR A 205 4.43 -0.32 -4.03
N ILE A 206 4.29 0.55 -5.02
CA ILE A 206 3.07 1.34 -5.26
C ILE A 206 2.66 1.13 -6.71
N HIS A 207 1.48 0.56 -6.94
CA HIS A 207 1.07 0.24 -8.32
C HIS A 207 -0.42 0.25 -8.59
N HIS A 208 -0.80 0.60 -9.83
CA HIS A 208 -2.19 0.73 -10.26
C HIS A 208 -3.01 1.67 -9.36
N CYS A 209 -2.36 2.59 -8.65
CA CYS A 209 -3.04 3.61 -7.85
C CYS A 209 -3.42 4.80 -8.72
N PHE A 210 -4.45 5.52 -8.29
CA PHE A 210 -4.90 6.75 -8.89
C PHE A 210 -4.72 7.92 -7.92
N PHE A 211 -3.90 8.88 -8.31
CA PHE A 211 -3.66 10.12 -7.57
C PHE A 211 -4.38 11.27 -8.28
N ASP A 212 -5.53 11.68 -7.74
CA ASP A 212 -6.49 12.57 -8.39
C ASP A 212 -6.53 13.94 -7.70
N GLY A 213 -5.83 14.93 -8.27
CA GLY A 213 -5.88 16.31 -7.78
C GLY A 213 -5.26 16.53 -6.39
N THR A 214 -4.47 15.58 -5.90
CA THR A 214 -3.74 15.71 -4.63
C THR A 214 -2.50 16.57 -4.79
N ARG A 215 -2.11 17.34 -3.77
CA ARG A 215 -1.15 18.44 -3.97
C ARG A 215 0.30 17.96 -4.11
N GLN A 216 0.71 16.96 -3.34
CA GLN A 216 2.10 16.48 -3.31
C GLN A 216 2.25 15.09 -2.69
N ARG A 217 3.46 14.52 -2.84
CA ARG A 217 3.92 13.27 -2.19
C ARG A 217 3.30 12.00 -2.79
N HIS A 218 3.63 11.69 -4.05
CA HIS A 218 3.17 10.50 -4.81
C HIS A 218 4.28 9.48 -5.18
N PRO A 219 5.20 9.06 -4.30
CA PRO A 219 5.37 9.42 -2.89
C PRO A 219 6.41 10.53 -2.67
N ARG A 220 6.62 10.91 -1.41
CA ARG A 220 7.87 11.53 -0.95
C ARG A 220 8.68 10.51 -0.16
N LEU A 221 9.90 10.22 -0.62
CA LEU A 221 10.76 9.18 -0.06
C LEU A 221 12.05 9.73 0.54
N ARG A 222 12.49 9.13 1.65
CA ARG A 222 13.85 9.21 2.19
C ARG A 222 14.40 7.82 2.48
N PHE A 223 15.70 7.64 2.26
CA PHE A 223 16.54 6.45 2.48
C PHE A 223 16.15 5.16 1.76
N GLY A 224 14.89 4.74 1.90
CA GLY A 224 14.41 3.46 1.42
C GLY A 224 14.31 3.34 -0.10
N LYS A 225 13.63 2.28 -0.51
CA LYS A 225 13.38 1.92 -1.91
C LYS A 225 11.90 1.91 -2.22
N VAL A 226 11.52 2.60 -3.29
CA VAL A 226 10.17 2.56 -3.85
C VAL A 226 10.22 2.02 -5.27
N HIS A 227 9.37 1.03 -5.55
CA HIS A 227 9.01 0.65 -6.91
C HIS A 227 7.61 1.19 -7.23
N LEU A 228 7.54 2.15 -8.14
CA LEU A 228 6.32 2.85 -8.55
C LEU A 228 5.98 2.45 -9.99
N TYR A 229 4.91 1.69 -10.22
CA TYR A 229 4.55 1.29 -11.59
C TYR A 229 3.06 1.29 -11.93
N ASN A 230 2.73 1.56 -13.19
CA ASN A 230 1.35 1.58 -13.71
C ASN A 230 0.38 2.44 -12.88
N ASN A 231 0.85 3.52 -12.26
CA ASN A 231 0.01 4.47 -11.55
C ASN A 231 -0.44 5.58 -12.50
N TYR A 232 -1.60 6.15 -12.21
CA TYR A 232 -2.10 7.34 -12.88
C TYR A 232 -2.11 8.51 -11.90
N THR A 233 -1.48 9.61 -12.28
CA THR A 233 -1.42 10.83 -11.47
C THR A 233 -1.82 12.02 -12.33
N ARG A 234 -2.81 12.79 -11.88
CA ARG A 234 -3.24 14.01 -12.57
C ARG A 234 -3.45 15.19 -11.64
N ASP A 235 -3.38 16.40 -12.21
CA ASP A 235 -3.77 17.66 -11.56
C ASP A 235 -3.11 17.93 -10.21
N TRP A 236 -1.85 17.51 -10.02
CA TRP A 236 -1.17 17.70 -8.74
C TRP A 236 -0.81 19.17 -8.47
N GLY A 237 -0.68 19.52 -7.20
CA GLY A 237 -0.50 20.90 -6.74
C GLY A 237 0.92 21.45 -6.94
N ILE A 238 1.92 20.72 -6.43
CA ILE A 238 3.31 21.18 -6.24
C ILE A 238 4.30 20.28 -6.99
N TYR A 239 4.35 18.99 -6.64
CA TYR A 239 5.15 17.97 -7.31
C TYR A 239 4.46 16.61 -7.20
N ALA A 240 4.72 15.69 -8.12
CA ALA A 240 4.23 14.33 -7.97
C ALA A 240 5.16 13.52 -7.06
N VAL A 241 6.30 13.07 -7.58
CA VAL A 241 7.27 12.22 -6.90
C VAL A 241 8.41 13.06 -6.31
N CYS A 242 8.79 12.83 -5.06
CA CYS A 242 9.95 13.49 -4.44
C CYS A 242 10.95 12.49 -3.86
N ALA A 243 12.20 12.60 -4.30
CA ALA A 243 13.35 11.91 -3.73
C ALA A 243 14.10 12.85 -2.77
N GLY A 244 14.11 12.52 -1.48
CA GLY A 244 14.93 13.17 -0.46
C GLY A 244 16.29 12.48 -0.30
N VAL A 245 16.87 12.58 0.90
CA VAL A 245 18.14 11.93 1.25
C VAL A 245 18.14 10.44 0.90
N GLU A 246 19.16 9.99 0.15
CA GLU A 246 19.46 8.58 -0.17
C GLU A 246 18.29 7.74 -0.74
N ALA A 247 17.24 8.41 -1.21
CA ALA A 247 16.05 7.76 -1.74
C ALA A 247 16.35 6.99 -3.04
N GLN A 248 15.83 5.76 -3.16
CA GLN A 248 15.90 4.96 -4.38
C GLN A 248 14.51 4.77 -4.96
N ILE A 249 14.20 5.45 -6.08
CA ILE A 249 12.87 5.36 -6.73
C ILE A 249 13.03 4.78 -8.13
N VAL A 250 12.32 3.68 -8.40
CA VAL A 250 12.14 3.11 -9.74
C VAL A 250 10.73 3.42 -10.20
N SER A 251 10.59 4.34 -11.18
CA SER A 251 9.30 4.71 -11.78
C SER A 251 9.18 4.09 -13.17
N GLN A 252 8.20 3.19 -13.38
CA GLN A 252 8.01 2.46 -14.64
C GLN A 252 6.55 2.51 -15.11
N CYS A 253 6.32 2.87 -16.37
CA CYS A 253 4.99 2.83 -16.98
C CYS A 253 3.89 3.61 -16.22
N ASN A 254 4.27 4.68 -15.49
CA ASN A 254 3.30 5.58 -14.85
C ASN A 254 2.82 6.64 -15.84
N ILE A 255 1.57 7.05 -15.71
CA ILE A 255 0.97 8.15 -16.47
C ILE A 255 0.93 9.39 -15.58
N TYR A 256 1.53 10.48 -16.04
CA TYR A 256 1.52 11.78 -15.36
C TYR A 256 0.85 12.82 -16.25
N GLU A 257 -0.39 13.17 -15.93
CA GLU A 257 -1.18 14.18 -16.64
C GLU A 257 -1.10 15.51 -15.88
N GLY A 258 -0.08 16.29 -16.19
CA GLY A 258 0.25 17.49 -15.41
C GLY A 258 -0.52 18.75 -15.76
N GLY A 259 -1.27 18.79 -16.87
CA GLY A 259 -1.83 20.04 -17.39
C GLY A 259 -0.77 21.15 -17.48
N HIS A 260 -0.95 22.23 -16.72
CA HIS A 260 0.01 23.36 -16.65
C HIS A 260 1.14 23.19 -15.61
N LYS A 261 1.18 22.07 -14.88
CA LYS A 261 2.13 21.80 -13.79
C LYS A 261 3.43 21.23 -14.33
N LYS A 262 4.56 21.70 -13.79
CA LYS A 262 5.88 21.43 -14.40
C LYS A 262 6.72 20.39 -13.66
N THR A 263 6.46 20.09 -12.39
CA THR A 263 7.34 19.21 -11.60
C THR A 263 6.70 17.86 -11.37
N VAL A 264 7.03 16.87 -12.21
CA VAL A 264 6.71 15.47 -11.94
C VAL A 264 7.66 14.93 -10.88
N PHE A 265 8.97 15.00 -11.13
CA PHE A 265 10.01 14.53 -10.23
C PHE A 265 10.73 15.71 -9.56
N LYS A 266 10.78 15.70 -8.23
CA LYS A 266 11.53 16.64 -7.42
C LYS A 266 12.66 15.92 -6.69
N TYR A 267 13.86 16.46 -6.79
CA TYR A 267 14.95 16.10 -5.90
C TYR A 267 15.03 17.14 -4.77
N MET A 268 15.09 16.69 -3.53
CA MET A 268 15.17 17.55 -2.35
C MET A 268 16.49 17.28 -1.63
N PRO A 269 17.49 18.17 -1.77
CA PRO A 269 18.75 18.01 -1.07
C PRO A 269 18.52 18.21 0.44
N GLU A 270 18.78 17.16 1.21
CA GLU A 270 18.66 17.17 2.67
C GLU A 270 20.02 16.77 3.26
N LYS A 271 20.55 17.58 4.19
CA LYS A 271 21.83 17.28 4.83
C LYS A 271 21.66 16.18 5.88
N VAL A 272 22.38 15.07 5.72
CA VAL A 272 22.65 14.13 6.81
C VAL A 272 23.77 14.72 7.66
N PRO A 273 23.69 14.73 9.00
CA PRO A 273 24.85 15.01 9.83
C PRO A 273 25.99 14.06 9.43
N ALA A 274 27.21 14.55 9.30
CA ALA A 274 28.36 13.76 8.91
C ALA A 274 28.57 12.60 9.91
N PHE A 275 28.19 11.38 9.56
CA PHE A 275 28.59 10.17 10.27
C PHE A 275 29.78 9.57 9.53
N ARG A 276 30.85 9.29 10.27
CA ARG A 276 32.13 8.75 9.80
C ARG A 276 31.88 7.56 8.84
N VAL A 277 32.18 7.76 7.57
CA VAL A 277 32.27 6.68 6.59
C VAL A 277 33.54 5.89 6.91
N SER A 278 33.40 4.73 7.54
CA SER A 278 34.46 3.73 7.54
C SER A 278 34.50 3.11 6.15
N VAL A 279 35.44 3.55 5.33
CA VAL A 279 35.71 2.94 4.02
C VAL A 279 36.35 1.59 4.28
N PHE A 280 35.60 0.49 4.07
CA PHE A 280 36.20 -0.83 3.92
C PHE A 280 36.60 -0.99 2.45
N GLN A 281 37.89 -0.79 2.18
CA GLN A 281 38.53 -1.22 0.95
C GLN A 281 38.90 -2.70 1.13
N THR A 282 38.19 -3.61 0.47
CA THR A 282 38.64 -4.99 0.34
C THR A 282 39.71 -5.06 -0.75
N ARG A 283 40.88 -5.61 -0.41
CA ARG A 283 41.90 -6.05 -1.36
C ARG A 283 41.47 -7.34 -2.04
#